data_AF-A0A9X4L641-F1
#
_entry.id   AF-A0A9X4L641-F1
#
_cell.length_a   1.000
_cell.length_b   1.000
_cell.length_c   1.000
_cell.angle_alpha   90.00
_cell.angle_beta   90.00
_cell.angle_gamma   90.00
#
_symmetry.space_group_name_H-M   'P 1'
#
loop_
_entity.id
_entity.type
_entity.pdbx_description
1 polymer ?
#
loop_
_entity_poly.entity_id
_entity_poly.type
_entity_poly.pdbx_seq_one_letter_code
_entity_poly.pdbx_strand_id
1 'polypeptide(L)'
;METRDLIIETGQKLLIEKGYYSLKIADICKEAGLGKGTFYYHFEHKGQLIDIIGMRMINAMEYEINYLDDKKETEEIIRDLFNVFINFTVGKSVLINRLIEASSESAVMNGVRTGYKPFRKIIAMKLFNDESEVSVFKAKMILGIIDFYIKEDILENDSSSNGKVLASYITMITDGINGISNQHFQE
;
A
#
# COMPACT_ATOMS: atom_id res chain seq x y z
N MET A 1 25.28 -1.20 8.69
CA MET A 1 23.84 -1.26 9.00
C MET A 1 23.66 -0.75 10.41
N GLU A 2 22.83 0.26 10.63
CA GLU A 2 22.58 0.79 11.98
C GLU A 2 21.80 -0.24 12.81
N THR A 3 22.01 -0.27 14.13
CA THR A 3 21.32 -1.20 15.05
C THR A 3 19.81 -1.11 14.95
N ARG A 4 19.28 0.10 14.71
CA ARG A 4 17.85 0.34 14.50
C ARG A 4 17.34 -0.40 13.26
N ASP A 5 18.06 -0.35 12.15
CA ASP A 5 17.68 -1.03 10.91
C ASP A 5 17.73 -2.55 11.05
N LEU A 6 18.74 -3.07 11.76
CA LEU A 6 18.84 -4.49 12.07
C LEU A 6 17.62 -5.00 12.83
N ILE A 7 17.15 -4.25 13.84
CA ILE A 7 15.94 -4.57 14.60
C ILE A 7 14.72 -4.56 13.68
N ILE A 8 14.62 -3.60 12.76
CA ILE A 8 13.49 -3.51 11.81
C ILE A 8 13.46 -4.70 10.87
N GLU A 9 14.59 -5.02 10.24
CA GLU A 9 14.70 -6.14 9.29
C GLU A 9 14.43 -7.48 9.96
N THR A 10 15.02 -7.70 11.13
CA THR A 10 14.82 -8.92 11.92
C THR A 10 13.38 -9.01 12.42
N GLY A 11 12.81 -7.90 12.87
CA GLY A 11 11.41 -7.78 13.25
C GLY A 11 10.45 -8.11 12.11
N GLN A 12 10.70 -7.57 10.91
CA GLN A 12 9.91 -7.85 9.72
C GLN A 12 10.01 -9.31 9.30
N LYS A 13 11.21 -9.90 9.31
CA LYS A 13 11.41 -11.34 9.03
C LYS A 13 10.57 -12.18 9.97
N LEU A 14 10.71 -11.98 11.28
CA LEU A 14 9.98 -12.75 12.29
C LEU A 14 8.46 -12.48 12.24
N LEU A 15 8.03 -11.27 11.88
CA LEU A 15 6.63 -10.94 11.65
C LEU A 15 6.04 -11.80 10.53
N ILE A 16 6.73 -11.87 9.38
CA ILE A 16 6.31 -12.67 8.22
C ILE A 16 6.22 -14.15 8.60
N GLU A 17 7.23 -14.67 9.30
CA GLU A 17 7.33 -16.08 9.68
C GLU A 17 6.30 -16.51 10.74
N LYS A 18 6.06 -15.68 11.76
CA LYS A 18 5.33 -16.09 12.98
C LYS A 18 3.97 -15.40 13.15
N GLY A 19 3.71 -14.32 12.41
CA GLY A 19 2.54 -13.47 12.59
C GLY A 19 2.66 -12.50 13.79
N TYR A 20 1.73 -11.56 13.88
CA TYR A 20 1.84 -10.44 14.83
C TYR A 20 1.76 -10.88 16.30
N TYR A 21 0.79 -11.73 16.62
CA TYR A 21 0.51 -12.16 17.99
C TYR A 21 1.64 -13.00 18.60
N SER A 22 2.35 -13.76 17.77
CA SER A 22 3.48 -14.59 18.19
C SER A 22 4.82 -13.84 18.22
N LEU A 23 4.87 -12.61 17.68
CA LEU A 23 6.08 -11.81 17.62
C LEU A 23 6.46 -11.27 19.01
N LYS A 24 7.61 -11.69 19.53
CA LYS A 24 8.15 -11.28 20.85
C LYS A 24 9.42 -10.46 20.69
N ILE A 25 9.54 -9.36 21.44
CA ILE A 25 10.75 -8.52 21.49
C ILE A 25 11.99 -9.35 21.86
N ALA A 26 11.84 -10.31 22.77
CA ALA A 26 12.92 -11.22 23.17
C ALA A 26 13.46 -12.03 21.98
N ASP A 27 12.58 -12.51 21.10
CA ASP A 27 12.96 -13.29 19.93
C ASP A 27 13.67 -12.43 18.90
N ILE A 28 13.18 -11.19 18.69
CA ILE A 28 13.83 -10.20 17.81
C ILE A 28 15.24 -9.90 18.29
N CYS A 29 15.40 -9.60 19.58
CA CYS A 29 16.72 -9.30 20.16
C CYS A 29 17.66 -10.49 20.04
N LYS A 30 17.16 -11.71 20.34
CA LYS A 30 17.95 -12.94 20.25
C LYS A 30 18.42 -13.21 18.81
N GLU A 31 17.53 -13.10 17.83
CA GLU A 31 17.83 -13.30 16.41
C GLU A 31 18.81 -12.23 15.89
N ALA A 32 18.68 -10.98 16.36
CA ALA A 32 19.59 -9.88 16.00
C ALA A 32 20.92 -9.88 16.76
N GLY A 33 21.13 -10.80 17.73
CA GLY A 33 22.33 -10.81 18.58
C GLY A 33 22.43 -9.62 19.55
N LEU A 34 21.31 -9.04 19.95
CA LEU A 34 21.21 -7.84 20.78
C LEU A 34 20.64 -8.15 22.17
N GLY A 35 20.95 -7.27 23.14
CA GLY A 35 20.28 -7.28 24.44
C GLY A 35 18.90 -6.64 24.37
N LYS A 36 17.97 -7.04 25.26
CA LYS A 36 16.62 -6.43 25.34
C LYS A 36 16.65 -4.91 25.55
N GLY A 37 17.62 -4.41 26.31
CA GLY A 37 17.78 -2.97 26.54
C GLY A 37 18.07 -2.19 25.24
N THR A 38 18.73 -2.81 24.27
CA THR A 38 19.02 -2.21 22.96
C THR A 38 17.75 -1.99 22.15
N PHE A 39 16.77 -2.91 22.24
CA PHE A 39 15.46 -2.69 21.61
C PHE A 39 14.78 -1.47 22.20
N TYR A 40 14.68 -1.40 23.53
CA TYR A 40 13.98 -0.31 24.22
C TYR A 40 14.68 1.05 24.10
N TYR A 41 15.96 1.06 23.72
CA TYR A 41 16.64 2.29 23.33
C TYR A 41 16.13 2.87 22.00
N HIS A 42 15.71 2.02 21.07
CA HIS A 42 15.25 2.42 19.73
C HIS A 42 13.73 2.45 19.57
N PHE A 43 13.01 1.63 20.34
CA PHE A 43 11.56 1.45 20.21
C PHE A 43 10.90 1.35 21.59
N GLU A 44 9.84 2.11 21.82
CA GLU A 44 9.10 2.08 23.10
C GLU A 44 8.33 0.76 23.27
N HIS A 45 7.75 0.25 22.18
CA HIS A 45 6.97 -0.98 22.18
C HIS A 45 6.97 -1.65 20.79
N LYS A 46 6.53 -2.92 20.74
CA LYS A 46 6.43 -3.69 19.49
C LYS A 46 5.55 -2.99 18.43
N GLY A 47 4.48 -2.31 18.83
CA GLY A 47 3.62 -1.54 17.92
C GLY A 47 4.37 -0.48 17.11
N GLN A 48 5.35 0.22 17.71
CA GLN A 48 6.14 1.23 16.98
C GLN A 48 7.00 0.60 15.88
N LEU A 49 7.54 -0.59 16.13
CA LEU A 49 8.24 -1.37 15.10
C LEU A 49 7.29 -1.73 13.94
N ILE A 50 6.05 -2.13 14.23
CA ILE A 50 5.03 -2.40 13.21
C ILE A 50 4.70 -1.15 12.40
N ASP A 51 4.51 -0.01 13.06
CA ASP A 51 4.25 1.26 12.39
C ASP A 51 5.33 1.57 11.36
N ILE A 52 6.60 1.39 11.75
CA ILE A 52 7.75 1.67 10.87
C ILE A 52 7.82 0.67 9.70
N ILE A 53 7.58 -0.62 9.94
CA ILE A 53 7.53 -1.63 8.87
C ILE A 53 6.41 -1.26 7.87
N GLY A 54 5.23 -0.90 8.38
CA GLY A 54 4.10 -0.47 7.57
C GLY A 54 4.38 0.81 6.79
N MET A 55 5.02 1.82 7.41
CA MET A 55 5.43 3.04 6.72
C MET A 55 6.47 2.75 5.62
N ARG A 56 7.45 1.87 5.86
CA ARG A 56 8.40 1.45 4.81
C ARG A 56 7.67 0.84 3.62
N MET A 57 6.65 0.04 3.90
CA MET A 57 5.82 -0.57 2.88
C MET A 57 5.04 0.48 2.05
N ILE A 58 4.42 1.45 2.73
CA ILE A 58 3.70 2.58 2.08
C ILE A 58 4.68 3.41 1.24
N ASN A 59 5.80 3.84 1.82
CA ASN A 59 6.79 4.68 1.15
C ASN A 59 7.38 4.00 -0.08
N ALA A 60 7.63 2.68 -0.02
CA ALA A 60 8.06 1.92 -1.18
C ALA A 60 7.03 1.98 -2.31
N MET A 61 5.74 1.91 -1.98
CA MET A 61 4.68 1.99 -2.98
C MET A 61 4.49 3.41 -3.53
N GLU A 62 4.60 4.44 -2.68
CA GLU A 62 4.61 5.84 -3.11
C GLU A 62 5.78 6.12 -4.06
N TYR A 63 6.94 5.52 -3.80
CA TYR A 63 8.10 5.63 -4.70
C TYR A 63 7.80 5.06 -6.08
N GLU A 64 7.23 3.85 -6.17
CA GLU A 64 6.82 3.24 -7.44
C GLU A 64 5.81 4.11 -8.20
N ILE A 65 4.79 4.66 -7.50
CA ILE A 65 3.80 5.55 -8.10
C ILE A 65 4.44 6.84 -8.62
N ASN A 66 5.35 7.45 -7.85
CA ASN A 66 6.03 8.68 -8.26
C ASN A 66 6.93 8.46 -9.49
N TYR A 67 7.51 7.26 -9.62
CA TYR A 67 8.40 6.90 -10.72
C TYR A 67 7.65 6.57 -12.02
N LEU A 68 6.32 6.50 -12.01
CA LEU A 68 5.53 6.37 -13.23
C LEU A 68 5.77 7.56 -14.16
N ASP A 69 5.91 7.27 -15.45
CA ASP A 69 6.09 8.28 -16.50
C ASP A 69 4.80 9.07 -16.68
N ASP A 70 4.82 10.34 -16.26
CA ASP A 70 3.69 11.26 -16.32
C ASP A 70 3.50 11.90 -17.71
N LYS A 71 4.36 11.56 -18.67
CA LYS A 71 4.22 11.99 -20.08
C LYS A 71 3.38 11.02 -20.91
N LYS A 72 3.05 9.86 -20.36
CA LYS A 72 2.18 8.88 -21.01
C LYS A 72 0.73 9.37 -21.04
N GLU A 73 -0.05 8.79 -21.94
CA GLU A 73 -1.49 8.99 -21.94
C GLU A 73 -2.11 8.48 -20.64
N THR A 74 -3.18 9.13 -20.18
CA THR A 74 -3.88 8.80 -18.92
C THR A 74 -4.20 7.31 -18.81
N GLU A 75 -4.63 6.68 -19.90
CA GLU A 75 -4.94 5.26 -19.95
C GLU A 75 -3.72 4.38 -19.61
N GLU A 76 -2.55 4.72 -20.14
CA GLU A 76 -1.32 3.99 -19.89
C GLU A 76 -0.83 4.18 -18.45
N ILE A 77 -0.97 5.39 -17.89
CA ILE A 77 -0.65 5.65 -16.48
C ILE A 77 -1.58 4.83 -15.57
N ILE A 78 -2.89 4.76 -15.89
CA ILE A 78 -3.83 3.90 -15.16
C ILE A 78 -3.41 2.43 -15.24
N ARG A 79 -3.03 1.94 -16.43
CA ARG A 79 -2.51 0.57 -16.59
C ARG A 79 -1.28 0.30 -15.74
N ASP A 80 -0.34 1.25 -15.68
CA ASP A 80 0.85 1.14 -14.85
C ASP A 80 0.48 1.16 -13.35
N LEU A 81 -0.51 1.96 -12.94
CA LEU A 81 -1.05 1.90 -11.58
C LEU A 81 -1.58 0.50 -11.25
N PHE A 82 -2.40 -0.12 -12.11
CA PHE A 82 -2.85 -1.50 -11.90
C PHE A 82 -1.66 -2.44 -11.65
N ASN A 83 -0.62 -2.36 -12.47
CA ASN A 83 0.58 -3.20 -12.30
C ASN A 83 1.27 -2.96 -10.95
N VAL A 84 1.43 -1.71 -10.53
CA VAL A 84 2.01 -1.37 -9.21
C VAL A 84 1.19 -2.00 -8.08
N PHE A 85 -0.13 -1.83 -8.09
CA PHE A 85 -0.99 -2.34 -7.03
C PHE A 85 -1.11 -3.87 -7.04
N ILE A 86 -1.13 -4.51 -8.21
CA ILE A 86 -1.14 -5.98 -8.36
C ILE A 86 0.17 -6.55 -7.81
N ASN A 87 1.32 -6.04 -8.29
CA ASN A 87 2.63 -6.54 -7.88
C ASN A 87 2.84 -6.38 -6.37
N PHE A 88 2.40 -5.25 -5.83
CA PHE A 88 2.44 -5.00 -4.40
C PHE A 88 1.55 -5.97 -3.61
N THR A 89 0.29 -6.15 -4.03
CA THR A 89 -0.67 -6.98 -3.31
C THR A 89 -0.30 -8.44 -3.36
N VAL A 90 0.06 -8.96 -4.53
CA VAL A 90 0.46 -10.37 -4.71
C VAL A 90 1.80 -10.63 -4.01
N GLY A 91 2.82 -9.80 -4.28
CA GLY A 91 4.17 -10.00 -3.78
C GLY A 91 4.34 -9.78 -2.27
N LYS A 92 3.44 -8.99 -1.64
CA LYS A 92 3.51 -8.67 -0.21
C LYS A 92 2.29 -9.13 0.59
N SER A 93 1.42 -9.95 0.02
CA SER A 93 0.19 -10.46 0.64
C SER A 93 0.40 -10.97 2.07
N VAL A 94 1.43 -11.77 2.31
CA VAL A 94 1.77 -12.28 3.64
C VAL A 94 2.06 -11.13 4.61
N LEU A 95 2.93 -10.20 4.25
CA LEU A 95 3.28 -9.06 5.10
C LEU A 95 2.06 -8.17 5.37
N ILE A 96 1.26 -7.86 4.34
CA ILE A 96 0.03 -7.07 4.45
C ILE A 96 -0.92 -7.72 5.46
N ASN A 97 -1.15 -9.04 5.36
CA ASN A 97 -2.01 -9.75 6.30
C ASN A 97 -1.48 -9.68 7.74
N ARG A 98 -0.16 -9.82 7.95
CA ARG A 98 0.45 -9.70 9.29
C ARG A 98 0.36 -8.30 9.86
N LEU A 99 0.46 -7.28 9.01
CA LEU A 99 0.30 -5.90 9.40
C LEU A 99 -1.16 -5.56 9.76
N ILE A 100 -2.13 -6.16 9.05
CA ILE A 100 -3.57 -6.02 9.37
C ILE A 100 -3.90 -6.66 10.72
N GLU A 101 -3.30 -7.81 11.06
CA GLU A 101 -3.44 -8.43 12.40
C GLU A 101 -3.03 -7.47 13.52
N ALA A 102 -2.12 -6.53 13.26
CA ALA A 102 -1.62 -5.56 14.22
C ALA A 102 -2.43 -4.25 14.28
N SER A 103 -3.50 -4.12 13.49
CA SER A 103 -4.24 -2.85 13.30
C SER A 103 -4.92 -2.32 14.56
N SER A 104 -5.18 -3.15 15.57
CA SER A 104 -5.68 -2.72 16.88
C SER A 104 -4.63 -1.98 17.72
N GLU A 105 -3.34 -2.22 17.46
CA GLU A 105 -2.21 -1.70 18.24
C GLU A 105 -1.34 -0.72 17.45
N SER A 106 -1.72 -0.43 16.20
CA SER A 106 -0.99 0.45 15.28
C SER A 106 -1.96 1.42 14.61
N ALA A 107 -1.81 2.71 14.90
CA ALA A 107 -2.62 3.77 14.29
C ALA A 107 -2.39 3.84 12.77
N VAL A 108 -1.14 3.61 12.33
CA VAL A 108 -0.77 3.55 10.92
C VAL A 108 -1.51 2.39 10.25
N MET A 109 -1.52 1.21 10.87
CA MET A 109 -2.17 0.02 10.28
C MET A 109 -3.71 0.08 10.36
N ASN A 110 -4.28 0.80 11.33
CA ASN A 110 -5.70 1.15 11.31
C ASN A 110 -6.02 2.04 10.09
N GLY A 111 -5.14 2.97 9.75
CA GLY A 111 -5.18 3.72 8.49
C GLY A 111 -5.06 2.81 7.25
N VAL A 112 -4.16 1.84 7.26
CA VAL A 112 -3.98 0.84 6.18
C VAL A 112 -5.20 -0.09 6.06
N ARG A 113 -5.96 -0.34 7.14
CA ARG A 113 -7.25 -1.06 7.06
C ARG A 113 -8.25 -0.35 6.16
N THR A 114 -8.10 0.96 5.93
CA THR A 114 -8.90 1.71 4.94
C THR A 114 -8.37 1.56 3.50
N GLY A 115 -7.36 0.72 3.28
CA GLY A 115 -6.79 0.40 1.98
C GLY A 115 -5.92 1.52 1.43
N TYR A 116 -6.23 1.95 0.22
CA TYR A 116 -5.39 2.84 -0.60
C TYR A 116 -5.46 4.33 -0.25
N LYS A 117 -5.93 4.69 0.95
CA LYS A 117 -6.09 6.08 1.38
C LYS A 117 -4.82 6.93 1.26
N PRO A 118 -3.61 6.45 1.64
CA PRO A 118 -2.38 7.23 1.51
C PRO A 118 -2.10 7.66 0.05
N PHE A 119 -2.51 6.85 -0.92
CA PHE A 119 -2.14 7.03 -2.32
C PHE A 119 -3.06 7.98 -3.10
N ARG A 120 -4.14 8.48 -2.49
CA ARG A 120 -5.15 9.30 -3.20
C ARG A 120 -4.57 10.61 -3.75
N LYS A 121 -3.79 11.33 -2.93
CA LYS A 121 -3.22 12.63 -3.30
C LYS A 121 -2.12 12.49 -4.34
N ILE A 122 -1.20 11.54 -4.15
CA ILE A 122 -0.13 11.25 -5.10
C ILE A 122 -0.68 10.79 -6.46
N ILE A 123 -1.74 9.96 -6.48
CA ILE A 123 -2.39 9.56 -7.74
C ILE A 123 -3.11 10.75 -8.39
N ALA A 124 -3.78 11.59 -7.61
CA ALA A 124 -4.42 12.80 -8.13
C ALA A 124 -3.40 13.74 -8.77
N MET A 125 -2.28 13.98 -8.09
CA MET A 125 -1.16 14.75 -8.62
C MET A 125 -0.60 14.10 -9.90
N LYS A 126 -0.40 12.78 -9.90
CA LYS A 126 0.18 12.04 -11.03
C LYS A 126 -0.70 12.05 -12.28
N LEU A 127 -2.02 11.93 -12.14
CA LEU A 127 -2.95 11.82 -13.27
C LEU A 127 -3.54 13.17 -13.72
N PHE A 128 -3.70 14.10 -12.79
CA PHE A 128 -4.45 15.34 -13.02
C PHE A 128 -3.64 16.61 -12.73
N ASN A 129 -2.43 16.47 -12.20
CA ASN A 129 -1.52 17.58 -11.87
C ASN A 129 -2.10 18.55 -10.83
N ASP A 130 -2.98 18.08 -9.95
CA ASP A 130 -3.54 18.84 -8.84
C ASP A 130 -4.08 17.95 -7.69
N GLU A 131 -4.33 18.55 -6.52
CA GLU A 131 -4.96 17.90 -5.36
C GLU A 131 -6.35 18.46 -5.05
N SER A 132 -7.07 18.98 -6.05
CA SER A 132 -8.45 19.44 -5.90
C SER A 132 -9.34 18.31 -5.43
N GLU A 133 -10.48 18.68 -4.83
CA GLU A 133 -11.46 17.70 -4.35
C GLU A 133 -11.94 16.77 -5.47
N VAL A 134 -12.08 17.29 -6.70
CA VAL A 134 -12.47 16.53 -7.88
C VAL A 134 -11.37 15.55 -8.31
N SER A 135 -10.12 15.99 -8.39
CA SER A 135 -9.00 15.11 -8.77
C SER A 135 -8.75 14.02 -7.72
N VAL A 136 -8.87 14.36 -6.44
CA VAL A 136 -8.83 13.38 -5.34
C VAL A 136 -10.04 12.44 -5.37
N PHE A 137 -11.22 12.90 -5.76
CA PHE A 137 -12.39 12.04 -5.96
C PHE A 137 -12.19 11.05 -7.11
N LYS A 138 -11.69 11.52 -8.27
CA LYS A 138 -11.32 10.66 -9.40
C LYS A 138 -10.30 9.60 -8.97
N ALA A 139 -9.25 10.00 -8.23
CA ALA A 139 -8.26 9.06 -7.68
C ALA A 139 -8.89 8.02 -6.74
N LYS A 140 -9.86 8.41 -5.89
CA LYS A 140 -10.60 7.45 -5.04
C LYS A 140 -11.36 6.41 -5.88
N MET A 141 -12.02 6.84 -6.97
CA MET A 141 -12.77 5.96 -7.86
C MET A 141 -11.83 4.96 -8.57
N ILE A 142 -10.71 5.46 -9.11
CA ILE A 142 -9.67 4.64 -9.74
C ILE A 142 -9.19 3.56 -8.77
N LEU A 143 -8.82 3.96 -7.55
CA LEU A 143 -8.37 3.05 -6.50
C LEU A 143 -9.43 2.01 -6.11
N GLY A 144 -10.70 2.39 -6.05
CA GLY A 144 -11.79 1.46 -5.77
C GLY A 144 -11.95 0.39 -6.85
N ILE A 145 -11.81 0.77 -8.12
CA ILE A 145 -11.89 -0.16 -9.25
C ILE A 145 -10.66 -1.06 -9.30
N ILE A 146 -9.46 -0.53 -9.03
CA ILE A 146 -8.24 -1.33 -8.90
C ILE A 146 -8.38 -2.35 -7.76
N ASP A 147 -8.88 -1.93 -6.59
CA ASP A 147 -9.11 -2.82 -5.45
C ASP A 147 -10.06 -3.96 -5.80
N PHE A 148 -11.17 -3.64 -6.46
CA PHE A 148 -12.15 -4.61 -6.91
C PHE A 148 -11.55 -5.62 -7.89
N TYR A 149 -10.86 -5.14 -8.92
CA TYR A 149 -10.16 -6.01 -9.88
C TYR A 149 -9.17 -6.95 -9.21
N ILE A 150 -8.36 -6.46 -8.26
CA ILE A 150 -7.39 -7.30 -7.56
C ILE A 150 -8.09 -8.39 -6.76
N LYS A 151 -9.18 -8.07 -6.07
CA LYS A 151 -9.90 -9.05 -5.25
C LYS A 151 -10.59 -10.10 -6.11
N GLU A 152 -11.39 -9.67 -7.08
CA GLU A 152 -12.26 -10.56 -7.85
C GLU A 152 -11.51 -11.27 -8.99
N ASP A 153 -10.62 -10.57 -9.70
CA ASP A 153 -10.02 -11.09 -10.93
C ASP A 153 -8.59 -11.63 -10.71
N ILE A 154 -7.87 -11.15 -9.70
CA ILE A 154 -6.48 -11.60 -9.43
C ILE A 154 -6.41 -12.61 -8.29
N LEU A 155 -7.05 -12.37 -7.15
CA LEU A 155 -6.94 -13.24 -5.98
C LEU A 155 -7.88 -14.46 -6.03
N GLU A 156 -9.08 -14.34 -6.60
CA GLU A 156 -10.04 -15.45 -6.65
C GLU A 156 -9.85 -16.41 -7.83
N ASN A 157 -9.31 -15.95 -8.96
CA ASN A 157 -9.31 -16.72 -10.20
C ASN A 157 -8.01 -17.48 -10.53
N ASP A 158 -7.01 -17.48 -9.64
CA ASP A 158 -5.74 -18.25 -9.71
C ASP A 158 -5.00 -18.21 -11.08
N SER A 159 -5.32 -17.23 -11.93
CA SER A 159 -4.90 -17.19 -13.33
C SER A 159 -4.47 -15.79 -13.74
N SER A 160 -3.34 -15.75 -14.47
CA SER A 160 -2.71 -14.56 -15.05
C SER A 160 -3.73 -13.54 -15.57
N SER A 161 -3.56 -12.27 -15.20
CA SER A 161 -4.43 -11.15 -15.60
C SER A 161 -4.96 -11.33 -17.03
N ASN A 162 -6.26 -11.55 -17.19
CA ASN A 162 -6.85 -11.56 -18.52
C ASN A 162 -6.74 -10.14 -19.07
N GLY A 163 -5.80 -9.91 -20.00
CA GLY A 163 -5.51 -8.58 -20.54
C GLY A 163 -6.74 -7.89 -21.14
N LYS A 164 -7.74 -8.66 -21.62
CA LYS A 164 -9.02 -8.11 -22.10
C LYS A 164 -9.90 -7.60 -20.96
N VAL A 165 -9.96 -8.33 -19.85
CA VAL A 165 -10.72 -7.92 -18.66
C VAL A 165 -10.11 -6.64 -18.08
N LEU A 166 -8.78 -6.60 -17.90
CA LEU A 166 -8.08 -5.41 -17.46
C LEU A 166 -8.34 -4.20 -18.39
N ALA A 167 -8.31 -4.42 -19.71
CA ALA A 167 -8.65 -3.37 -20.67
C ALA A 167 -10.07 -2.82 -20.45
N SER A 168 -11.06 -3.68 -20.22
CA SER A 168 -12.43 -3.24 -19.92
C SER A 168 -12.53 -2.36 -18.66
N TYR A 169 -11.82 -2.72 -17.58
CA TYR A 169 -11.78 -1.89 -16.37
C TYR A 169 -11.15 -0.53 -16.63
N ILE A 170 -10.05 -0.51 -17.39
CA ILE A 170 -9.36 0.73 -17.77
C ILE A 170 -10.28 1.61 -18.61
N THR A 171 -10.98 1.06 -19.60
CA THR A 171 -11.96 1.81 -20.40
C THR A 171 -13.06 2.39 -19.51
N MET A 172 -13.63 1.61 -18.60
CA MET A 172 -14.66 2.08 -17.66
C MET A 172 -14.16 3.24 -16.79
N ILE A 173 -12.90 3.17 -16.33
CA ILE A 173 -12.26 4.26 -15.59
C ILE A 173 -12.15 5.50 -16.47
N THR A 174 -11.54 5.37 -17.65
CA THR A 174 -11.25 6.50 -18.56
C THR A 174 -12.53 7.22 -18.96
N ASP A 175 -13.58 6.48 -19.32
CA ASP A 175 -14.88 7.06 -19.67
C ASP A 175 -15.53 7.76 -18.47
N GLY A 176 -15.44 7.14 -17.28
CA GLY A 176 -16.03 7.68 -16.05
C GLY A 176 -15.35 8.96 -15.55
N ILE A 177 -14.02 9.02 -15.54
CA ILE A 177 -13.27 10.18 -15.02
C ILE A 177 -13.42 11.42 -15.92
N ASN A 178 -13.64 11.23 -17.22
CA ASN A 178 -13.87 12.31 -18.18
C ASN A 178 -15.24 12.97 -17.98
N GLY A 179 -16.22 12.24 -17.44
CA GLY A 179 -17.57 12.77 -17.16
C GLY A 179 -17.70 13.58 -15.87
N ILE A 180 -16.69 13.57 -14.99
CA ILE A 180 -16.77 14.23 -13.68
C ILE A 180 -16.11 15.62 -13.73
N SER A 181 -16.90 16.66 -13.42
CA SER A 181 -16.49 18.07 -13.41
C SER A 181 -16.82 18.78 -12.09
N ASN A 182 -16.22 19.96 -11.88
CA ASN A 182 -16.40 20.79 -10.67
C ASN A 182 -17.86 21.21 -10.39
N GLN A 183 -18.77 21.11 -11.37
CA GLN A 183 -20.17 21.55 -11.23
C GLN A 183 -20.93 20.80 -10.13
N HIS A 184 -20.50 19.59 -9.77
CA HIS A 184 -21.13 18.77 -8.72
C HIS A 184 -20.47 18.94 -7.34
N PHE A 185 -19.44 19.80 -7.23
CA PHE A 185 -18.60 20.00 -6.05
C PHE A 185 -18.61 21.46 -5.56
N GLN A 186 -19.45 22.31 -6.14
CA GLN A 186 -19.69 23.66 -5.64
C GLN A 186 -21.04 23.67 -4.93
N GLU A 187 -21.04 23.93 -3.62
CA GLU A 187 -22.23 24.33 -2.86
C GLU A 187 -22.67 25.75 -3.22
#